data_AF-A0A1Y1K339-F1
#
_entry.id   AF-A0A1Y1K339-F1
#
_cell.length_a   1.000
_cell.length_b   1.000
_cell.length_c   1.000
_cell.angle_alpha   90.00
_cell.angle_beta   90.00
_cell.angle_gamma   90.00
#
_symmetry.space_group_name_H-M   'P 1'
#
loop_
_entity.id
_entity.type
_entity.pdbx_description
1 polymer ?
#
loop_
_entity_poly.entity_id
_entity_poly.type
_entity_poly.pdbx_seq_one_letter_code
_entity_poly.pdbx_strand_id
1 'polypeptide(L)'
;MKTQQMDVIMDSLRVQHRGVLQELEESKMTASPSQLKEVDRRIDQLNKMFEKDVEILNELQLAGWKCKEEKMFELLESRGLCFTQSNKFLTSSGSHLTRSEATRLGLLEGINLSLLDQEEYVTDIQPTTSELTVSESEKMDTEDVVYLKTIFGKPLTLALAEITAQQPRDPIHYLGHWLFKYRYNQEVSVTRKDELQELIQERERLESEKLRTIYENEAHEAVLNLIIR
;
A
#
# COMPACT_ATOMS: atom_id res chain seq x y z
N MET A 1 5.50 10.02 -0.06
CA MET A 1 4.03 9.81 0.11
C MET A 1 3.64 8.66 1.04
N LYS A 2 4.29 7.48 1.01
CA LYS A 2 3.88 6.33 1.86
C LYS A 2 4.16 6.49 3.37
N THR A 3 5.19 7.24 3.75
CA THR A 3 5.51 7.56 5.17
C THR A 3 4.48 8.50 5.80
N GLN A 4 4.01 9.52 5.07
CA GLN A 4 2.98 10.44 5.56
C GLN A 4 1.63 9.75 5.83
N GLN A 5 1.26 8.72 5.05
CA GLN A 5 0.06 7.94 5.35
C GLN A 5 0.22 7.08 6.62
N MET A 6 1.43 6.61 6.91
CA MET A 6 1.71 5.83 8.12
C MET A 6 1.64 6.70 9.38
N ASP A 7 2.21 7.90 9.33
CA ASP A 7 2.14 8.85 10.45
C ASP A 7 0.67 9.20 10.76
N VAL A 8 -0.15 9.37 9.73
CA VAL A 8 -1.61 9.60 9.87
C VAL A 8 -2.33 8.40 10.50
N ILE A 9 -2.00 7.16 10.12
CA ILE A 9 -2.61 5.95 10.71
C ILE A 9 -2.16 5.78 12.17
N MET A 10 -0.89 6.00 12.46
CA MET A 10 -0.33 5.93 13.82
C MET A 10 -0.95 6.98 14.74
N ASP A 11 -1.12 8.20 14.24
CA ASP A 11 -1.75 9.29 15.00
C ASP A 11 -3.25 9.02 15.20
N SER A 12 -3.95 8.49 14.20
CA SER A 12 -5.35 8.07 14.34
C SER A 12 -5.52 6.98 15.40
N LEU A 13 -4.67 5.95 15.39
CA LEU A 13 -4.70 4.86 16.37
C LEU A 13 -4.44 5.37 17.79
N ARG A 14 -3.46 6.27 17.96
CA ARG A 14 -3.16 6.93 19.25
C ARG A 14 -4.32 7.75 19.77
N VAL A 15 -5.00 8.49 18.89
CA VAL A 15 -6.18 9.30 19.25
C VAL A 15 -7.34 8.41 19.69
N GLN A 16 -7.62 7.32 18.95
CA GLN A 16 -8.66 6.36 19.32
C GLN A 16 -8.35 5.68 20.67
N HIS A 17 -7.13 5.20 20.86
CA HIS A 17 -6.71 4.57 22.11
C HIS A 17 -6.86 5.52 23.31
N ARG A 18 -6.43 6.78 23.15
CA ARG A 18 -6.59 7.81 24.18
C ARG A 18 -8.05 8.07 24.50
N GLY A 19 -8.93 8.13 23.49
CA GLY A 19 -10.37 8.32 23.68
C GLY A 19 -10.99 7.20 24.50
N VAL A 20 -10.73 5.95 24.13
CA VAL A 20 -11.27 4.78 24.85
C VAL A 20 -10.69 4.66 26.27
N LEU A 21 -9.41 4.99 26.47
CA LEU A 21 -8.83 5.07 27.81
C LEU A 21 -9.52 6.13 28.68
N GLN A 22 -9.78 7.31 28.12
CA GLN A 22 -10.45 8.38 28.84
C GLN A 22 -11.88 7.97 29.26
N GLU A 23 -12.64 7.31 28.39
CA GLU A 23 -13.96 6.77 28.73
C GLU A 23 -13.91 5.71 29.84
N LEU A 24 -12.87 4.87 29.84
CA LEU A 24 -12.66 3.87 30.89
C LEU A 24 -12.20 4.50 32.21
N GLU A 25 -11.40 5.55 32.17
CA GLU A 25 -11.00 6.34 33.35
C GLU A 25 -12.18 7.11 33.95
N GLU A 26 -13.05 7.69 33.13
CA GLU A 26 -14.29 8.35 33.58
C GLU A 26 -15.26 7.33 34.20
N SER A 27 -15.33 6.12 33.62
CA SER A 27 -16.08 4.99 34.19
C SER A 27 -15.45 4.51 35.52
N LYS A 28 -14.12 4.58 35.65
CA LYS A 28 -13.39 4.26 36.90
C LYS A 28 -13.75 5.21 38.03
N MET A 29 -13.93 6.50 37.74
CA MET A 29 -14.26 7.53 38.73
C MET A 29 -15.69 7.41 39.29
N THR A 30 -16.59 6.74 38.57
CA THR A 30 -18.00 6.54 38.96
C THR A 30 -18.29 5.12 39.45
N ALA A 31 -17.30 4.23 39.44
CA ALA A 31 -17.45 2.80 39.71
C ALA A 31 -17.37 2.40 41.19
N SER A 32 -18.15 1.39 41.55
CA SER A 32 -18.11 0.71 42.86
C SER A 32 -16.83 -0.15 43.02
N PRO A 33 -16.35 -0.48 44.25
CA PRO A 33 -15.09 -1.21 44.45
C PRO A 33 -14.97 -2.57 43.75
N SER A 34 -16.09 -3.23 43.46
CA SER A 34 -16.15 -4.48 42.68
C SER A 34 -16.05 -4.25 41.17
N GLN A 35 -16.53 -3.11 40.68
CA GLN A 35 -16.45 -2.69 39.28
C GLN A 35 -15.05 -2.15 38.95
N LEU A 36 -14.36 -1.55 39.92
CA LEU A 36 -13.01 -1.00 39.78
C LEU A 36 -12.00 -2.04 39.26
N LYS A 37 -12.07 -3.27 39.79
CA LYS A 37 -11.19 -4.38 39.36
C LYS A 37 -11.44 -4.81 37.92
N GLU A 38 -12.70 -4.74 37.44
CA GLU A 38 -13.03 -5.09 36.06
C GLU A 38 -12.61 -3.96 35.10
N VAL A 39 -12.76 -2.70 35.51
CA VAL A 39 -12.28 -1.54 34.73
C VAL A 39 -10.76 -1.57 34.61
N ASP A 40 -10.03 -1.83 35.71
CA ASP A 40 -8.56 -1.96 35.69
C ASP A 40 -8.12 -3.11 34.76
N ARG A 41 -8.79 -4.27 34.83
CA ARG A 41 -8.52 -5.39 33.91
C ARG A 41 -8.75 -5.01 32.45
N ARG A 42 -9.76 -4.19 32.17
CA ARG A 42 -10.11 -3.76 30.82
C ARG A 42 -9.13 -2.73 30.27
N ILE A 43 -8.63 -1.84 31.13
CA ILE A 43 -7.54 -0.91 30.81
C ILE A 43 -6.26 -1.68 30.47
N ASP A 44 -5.89 -2.67 31.28
CA ASP A 44 -4.71 -3.52 31.03
C ASP A 44 -4.82 -4.28 29.70
N GLN A 45 -6.00 -4.82 29.39
CA GLN A 45 -6.27 -5.48 28.11
C GLN A 45 -6.17 -4.52 26.93
N LEU A 46 -6.72 -3.32 27.06
CA LEU A 46 -6.69 -2.29 26.02
C LEU A 46 -5.25 -1.84 25.73
N ASN A 47 -4.46 -1.56 26.78
CA ASN A 47 -3.06 -1.20 26.65
C ASN A 47 -2.25 -2.31 25.97
N LYS A 48 -2.48 -3.57 26.34
CA LYS A 48 -1.81 -4.72 25.73
C LYS A 48 -2.17 -4.92 24.26
N MET A 49 -3.41 -4.64 23.87
CA MET A 49 -3.82 -4.67 22.47
C MET A 49 -3.16 -3.53 21.67
N PHE A 50 -3.17 -2.32 22.21
CA PHE A 50 -2.55 -1.16 21.57
C PHE A 50 -1.04 -1.33 21.38
N GLU A 51 -0.34 -1.86 22.39
CA GLU A 51 1.10 -2.14 22.30
C GLU A 51 1.41 -3.14 21.18
N LYS A 52 0.60 -4.19 21.05
CA LYS A 52 0.71 -5.18 19.97
C LYS A 52 0.44 -4.57 18.59
N ASP A 53 -0.56 -3.70 18.48
CA ASP A 53 -0.90 -3.04 17.21
C ASP A 53 0.21 -2.06 16.78
N VAL A 54 0.81 -1.35 17.74
CA VAL A 54 1.98 -0.48 17.51
C VAL A 54 3.21 -1.29 17.10
N GLU A 55 3.46 -2.44 17.73
CA GLU A 55 4.54 -3.36 17.33
C GLU A 55 4.36 -3.84 15.89
N ILE A 56 3.14 -4.26 15.51
CA ILE A 56 2.84 -4.69 14.14
C ILE A 56 3.07 -3.56 13.13
N LEU A 57 2.64 -2.34 13.44
CA LEU A 57 2.82 -1.19 12.54
C LEU A 57 4.31 -0.82 12.40
N ASN A 58 5.09 -0.89 13.48
CA ASN A 58 6.54 -0.69 13.44
C ASN A 58 7.26 -1.78 12.63
N GLU A 59 6.87 -3.04 12.79
CA GLU A 59 7.42 -4.15 11.99
C GLU A 59 7.10 -3.97 10.49
N LEU A 60 5.88 -3.52 10.16
CA LEU A 60 5.47 -3.23 8.78
C LEU A 60 6.21 -2.03 8.18
N GLN A 61 6.56 -1.03 9.01
CA GLN A 61 7.37 0.12 8.62
C GLN A 61 8.81 -0.30 8.28
N LEU A 62 9.41 -1.19 9.08
CA LEU A 62 10.77 -1.70 8.86
C LEU A 62 10.85 -2.69 7.68
N ALA A 63 9.85 -3.53 7.49
CA ALA A 63 9.81 -4.55 6.43
C ALA A 63 9.22 -4.06 5.10
N GLY A 64 8.83 -2.78 5.00
CA GLY A 64 8.28 -2.19 3.78
C GLY A 64 7.02 -2.91 3.29
N TRP A 65 5.98 -3.02 4.14
CA TRP A 65 4.64 -3.54 3.79
C TRP A 65 4.57 -4.92 3.09
N LYS A 66 5.65 -5.70 3.08
CA LYS A 66 5.70 -7.05 2.49
C LYS A 66 5.45 -8.17 3.51
N CYS A 67 5.35 -7.82 4.79
CA CYS A 67 5.51 -8.78 5.87
C CYS A 67 4.16 -9.27 6.40
N LYS A 68 3.64 -10.30 5.73
CA LYS A 68 2.83 -11.42 6.26
C LYS A 68 2.48 -12.37 5.12
N GLU A 69 2.31 -11.84 3.91
CA GLU A 69 2.16 -12.63 2.69
C GLU A 69 3.43 -13.39 2.35
N GLU A 70 4.61 -12.77 2.31
CA GLU A 70 5.86 -13.50 1.99
C GLU A 70 6.18 -14.61 3.01
N LYS A 71 5.98 -14.36 4.32
CA LYS A 71 6.11 -15.42 5.35
C LYS A 71 5.03 -16.51 5.23
N MET A 72 3.80 -16.15 4.81
CA MET A 72 2.73 -17.11 4.55
C MET A 72 3.06 -17.95 3.30
N PHE A 73 3.55 -17.34 2.23
CA PHE A 73 4.00 -18.00 1.01
C PHE A 73 5.18 -18.92 1.29
N GLU A 74 6.18 -18.50 2.07
CA GLU A 74 7.30 -19.35 2.51
C GLU A 74 6.81 -20.52 3.38
N LEU A 75 5.87 -20.28 4.30
CA LEU A 75 5.29 -21.33 5.15
C LEU A 75 4.44 -22.33 4.37
N LEU A 76 3.74 -21.87 3.33
CA LEU A 76 2.96 -22.72 2.43
C LEU A 76 3.88 -23.49 1.49
N GLU A 77 4.90 -22.84 0.93
CA GLU A 77 5.89 -23.45 0.02
C GLU A 77 6.73 -24.52 0.76
N SER A 78 7.15 -24.26 2.00
CA SER A 78 7.80 -25.25 2.86
C SER A 78 6.92 -26.47 3.16
N ARG A 79 5.59 -26.32 3.06
CA ARG A 79 4.60 -27.39 3.20
C ARG A 79 4.08 -27.92 1.85
N GLY A 80 4.68 -27.49 0.73
CA GLY A 80 4.33 -27.94 -0.62
C GLY A 80 2.97 -27.46 -1.11
N LEU A 81 2.49 -26.33 -0.59
CA LEU A 81 1.23 -25.69 -0.96
C LEU A 81 1.49 -24.34 -1.65
N CYS A 82 0.76 -24.04 -2.72
CA CYS A 82 0.72 -22.73 -3.33
C CYS A 82 -0.71 -22.20 -3.49
N PHE A 83 -0.84 -20.88 -3.51
CA PHE A 83 -2.12 -20.17 -3.58
C PHE A 83 -2.47 -19.90 -5.05
N THR A 84 -3.66 -20.31 -5.51
CA THR A 84 -4.18 -19.88 -6.81
C THR A 84 -5.03 -18.62 -6.66
N GLN A 85 -5.18 -17.85 -7.74
CA GLN A 85 -6.05 -16.65 -7.82
C GLN A 85 -7.54 -16.94 -7.54
N SER A 86 -7.89 -18.21 -7.31
CA SER A 86 -9.25 -18.71 -7.06
C SER A 86 -9.47 -19.20 -5.62
N ASN A 87 -8.62 -18.78 -4.67
CA ASN A 87 -8.70 -19.18 -3.25
C ASN A 87 -8.67 -20.71 -3.02
N LYS A 88 -8.02 -21.46 -3.91
CA LYS A 88 -7.83 -22.92 -3.79
C LYS A 88 -6.37 -23.23 -3.46
N PHE A 89 -6.15 -24.22 -2.60
CA PHE A 89 -4.81 -24.71 -2.29
C PHE A 89 -4.36 -25.65 -3.41
N LEU A 90 -3.14 -25.48 -3.91
CA LEU A 90 -2.55 -26.39 -4.89
C LEU A 90 -1.36 -27.10 -4.25
N THR A 91 -1.32 -28.43 -4.36
CA THR A 91 -0.16 -29.24 -3.94
C THR A 91 0.97 -29.13 -4.95
N SER A 92 2.20 -29.41 -4.55
CA SER A 92 3.37 -29.47 -5.44
C SER A 92 3.24 -30.46 -6.60
N SER A 93 2.30 -31.42 -6.51
CA SER A 93 1.91 -32.34 -7.58
C SER A 93 0.84 -31.79 -8.52
N GLY A 94 0.41 -30.53 -8.36
CA GLY A 94 -0.58 -29.87 -9.21
C GLY A 94 -2.04 -30.26 -8.93
N SER A 95 -2.31 -30.93 -7.80
CA SER A 95 -3.68 -31.31 -7.41
C SER A 95 -4.30 -30.25 -6.50
N HIS A 96 -5.56 -29.89 -6.77
CA HIS A 96 -6.32 -28.95 -5.96
C HIS A 96 -6.76 -29.60 -4.65
N LEU A 97 -6.51 -28.90 -3.53
CA LEU A 97 -6.86 -29.33 -2.19
C LEU A 97 -7.90 -28.37 -1.61
N THR A 98 -9.02 -28.93 -1.12
CA THR A 98 -10.07 -28.13 -0.45
C THR A 98 -9.62 -27.72 0.96
N ARG A 99 -10.06 -26.56 1.45
CA ARG A 99 -9.76 -26.04 2.81
C ARG A 99 -9.98 -27.08 3.90
N SER A 100 -11.12 -27.78 3.87
CA SER A 100 -11.46 -28.83 4.85
C SER A 100 -10.46 -30.01 4.83
N GLU A 101 -9.90 -30.32 3.67
CA GLU A 101 -8.94 -31.41 3.51
C GLU A 101 -7.54 -31.00 3.97
N ALA A 102 -7.13 -29.76 3.68
CA ALA A 102 -5.89 -29.18 4.18
C ALA A 102 -5.86 -29.05 5.71
N THR A 103 -7.00 -28.70 6.33
CA THR A 103 -7.15 -28.67 7.79
C THR A 103 -7.04 -30.07 8.39
N ARG A 104 -7.68 -31.07 7.79
CA ARG A 104 -7.61 -32.47 8.24
C ARG A 104 -6.18 -33.03 8.19
N LEU A 105 -5.37 -32.56 7.25
CA LEU A 105 -3.97 -32.95 7.10
C LEU A 105 -3.01 -32.11 7.98
N GLY A 106 -3.52 -31.18 8.79
CA GLY A 106 -2.69 -30.34 9.68
C GLY A 106 -1.82 -29.31 8.95
N LEU A 107 -2.06 -29.08 7.66
CA LEU A 107 -1.22 -28.21 6.82
C LEU A 107 -1.47 -26.71 7.06
N LEU A 108 -2.59 -26.38 7.72
CA LEU A 108 -3.03 -25.00 8.02
C LEU A 108 -2.82 -24.60 9.49
N GLU A 109 -2.13 -25.42 10.27
CA GLU A 109 -1.91 -25.16 11.70
C GLU A 109 -0.97 -23.96 11.91
N GLY A 110 -1.46 -22.92 12.58
CA GLY A 110 -0.74 -21.66 12.82
C GLY A 110 -0.91 -20.57 11.75
N ILE A 111 -1.69 -20.82 10.69
CA ILE A 111 -1.98 -19.82 9.64
C ILE A 111 -3.30 -19.12 9.96
N ASN A 112 -3.25 -17.80 10.19
CA ASN A 112 -4.45 -17.00 10.40
C ASN A 112 -5.09 -16.63 9.05
N LEU A 113 -6.08 -17.41 8.64
CA LEU A 113 -6.79 -17.29 7.36
C LEU A 113 -7.95 -16.26 7.38
N SER A 114 -8.07 -15.45 8.43
CA SER A 114 -9.19 -14.50 8.59
C SER A 114 -9.24 -13.38 7.53
N LEU A 115 -8.18 -13.20 6.73
CA LEU A 115 -8.19 -12.29 5.58
C LEU A 115 -8.91 -12.84 4.33
N LEU A 116 -9.16 -14.15 4.25
CA LEU A 116 -9.71 -14.79 3.05
C LEU A 116 -11.24 -14.94 3.05
N ASP A 117 -11.88 -14.62 4.18
CA ASP A 117 -13.33 -14.70 4.32
C ASP A 117 -14.03 -13.38 3.91
N GLN A 118 -13.28 -12.36 3.46
CA GLN A 118 -13.82 -11.04 3.09
C GLN A 118 -14.01 -10.76 1.59
N GLU A 119 -13.91 -11.76 0.72
CA GLU A 119 -14.34 -11.59 -0.68
C GLU A 119 -15.32 -12.70 -1.08
N GLU A 120 -16.61 -12.47 -0.83
CA GLU A 120 -17.68 -13.00 -1.67
C GLU A 120 -17.54 -12.36 -3.06
N TYR A 121 -16.63 -12.91 -3.88
CA TYR A 121 -16.70 -12.74 -5.32
C TYR A 121 -17.51 -13.89 -5.89
N VAL A 122 -18.59 -13.52 -6.57
CA VAL A 122 -19.55 -14.37 -7.27
C VAL A 122 -18.82 -15.39 -8.14
N THR A 123 -18.85 -16.65 -7.73
CA THR A 123 -18.54 -17.78 -8.60
C THR A 123 -19.81 -18.19 -9.32
N ASP A 124 -19.87 -17.97 -10.63
CA ASP A 124 -20.42 -18.96 -11.57
C ASP A 124 -20.06 -18.59 -13.01
N ILE A 125 -18.97 -19.17 -13.50
CA ILE A 125 -18.85 -19.45 -14.94
C ILE A 125 -18.45 -20.92 -15.05
N GLN A 126 -19.47 -21.77 -15.18
CA GLN A 126 -19.28 -23.12 -15.72
C GLN A 126 -18.91 -23.02 -17.21
N PRO A 127 -18.00 -23.88 -17.71
CA PRO A 127 -17.73 -23.98 -19.13
C PRO A 127 -18.87 -24.77 -19.78
N THR A 128 -19.95 -24.09 -20.14
CA THR A 128 -21.05 -24.68 -20.91
C THR A 128 -21.08 -24.00 -22.27
N THR A 129 -20.60 -24.73 -23.28
CA THR A 129 -20.95 -24.55 -24.70
C THR A 129 -22.46 -24.42 -24.84
N SER A 130 -22.98 -23.21 -24.99
CA SER A 130 -24.36 -22.93 -25.39
C SER A 130 -24.44 -21.51 -25.94
N GLU A 131 -24.63 -21.45 -27.25
CA GLU A 131 -25.20 -20.37 -28.07
C GLU A 131 -25.31 -18.97 -27.43
N LEU A 132 -24.47 -18.06 -27.94
CA LEU A 132 -24.54 -16.62 -27.69
C LEU A 132 -25.85 -16.04 -28.24
N THR A 133 -26.90 -16.03 -27.43
CA THR A 133 -27.98 -15.05 -27.57
C THR A 133 -27.50 -13.76 -26.92
N VAL A 134 -27.08 -12.81 -27.74
CA VAL A 134 -26.77 -11.43 -27.35
C VAL A 134 -28.04 -10.81 -26.77
N SER A 135 -28.13 -10.81 -25.44
CA SER A 135 -29.09 -9.99 -24.71
C SER A 135 -28.55 -8.55 -24.66
N GLU A 136 -29.43 -7.65 -25.05
CA GLU A 136 -29.21 -6.26 -25.40
C GLU A 136 -28.78 -5.42 -24.17
N SER A 137 -27.50 -5.05 -24.16
CA SER A 137 -26.86 -3.90 -23.50
C SER A 137 -27.53 -3.26 -22.27
N GLU A 138 -27.02 -3.58 -21.08
CA GLU A 138 -26.79 -2.55 -20.07
C GLU A 138 -25.67 -1.64 -20.62
N LYS A 139 -26.06 -0.54 -21.27
CA LYS A 139 -25.11 0.47 -21.74
C LYS A 139 -24.41 1.06 -20.53
N MET A 140 -23.09 0.94 -20.51
CA MET A 140 -22.24 1.62 -19.53
C MET A 140 -22.55 3.11 -19.54
N ASP A 141 -22.72 3.70 -18.35
CA ASP A 141 -23.11 5.09 -18.22
C ASP A 141 -22.05 6.00 -18.85
N THR A 142 -22.49 7.16 -19.37
CA THR A 142 -21.60 8.07 -20.10
C THR A 142 -20.46 8.56 -19.21
N GLU A 143 -20.69 8.68 -17.90
CA GLU A 143 -19.71 9.07 -16.90
C GLU A 143 -18.62 8.00 -16.71
N ASP A 144 -19.00 6.72 -16.67
CA ASP A 144 -18.06 5.59 -16.55
C ASP A 144 -17.15 5.48 -17.78
N VAL A 145 -17.72 5.70 -18.97
CA VAL A 145 -16.95 5.73 -20.22
C VAL A 145 -15.90 6.84 -20.19
N VAL A 146 -16.28 8.04 -19.72
CA VAL A 146 -15.36 9.18 -19.58
C VAL A 146 -14.28 8.88 -18.55
N TYR A 147 -14.65 8.32 -17.39
CA TYR A 147 -13.73 7.96 -16.33
C TYR A 147 -12.67 6.95 -16.82
N LEU A 148 -13.11 5.84 -17.42
CA LEU A 148 -12.20 4.82 -17.95
C LEU A 148 -11.30 5.36 -19.06
N LYS A 149 -11.82 6.21 -19.94
CA LYS A 149 -11.01 6.85 -20.98
C LYS A 149 -9.93 7.76 -20.39
N THR A 150 -10.24 8.45 -19.29
CA THR A 150 -9.31 9.39 -18.65
C THR A 150 -8.19 8.64 -17.92
N ILE A 151 -8.53 7.60 -17.16
CA ILE A 151 -7.55 6.83 -16.37
C ILE A 151 -6.79 5.83 -17.24
N PHE A 152 -7.51 5.05 -18.05
CA PHE A 152 -6.94 3.92 -18.79
C PHE A 152 -6.69 4.19 -20.27
N GLY A 153 -7.22 5.25 -20.85
CA GLY A 153 -7.13 5.50 -22.29
C GLY A 153 -5.67 5.57 -22.79
N LYS A 154 -4.84 6.39 -22.13
CA LYS A 154 -3.42 6.52 -22.48
C LYS A 154 -2.61 5.24 -22.19
N PRO A 155 -2.63 4.66 -20.98
CA PRO A 155 -1.84 3.46 -20.70
C PRO A 155 -2.27 2.25 -21.56
N LEU A 156 -3.57 2.03 -21.79
CA LEU A 156 -4.01 0.92 -22.63
C LEU A 156 -3.57 1.09 -24.09
N THR A 157 -3.66 2.31 -24.64
CA THR A 157 -3.21 2.57 -26.02
C THR A 157 -1.73 2.25 -26.20
N LEU A 158 -0.90 2.67 -25.26
CA LEU A 158 0.54 2.42 -25.27
C LEU A 158 0.86 0.94 -25.06
N ALA A 159 0.20 0.28 -24.11
CA ALA A 159 0.38 -1.14 -23.84
C ALA A 159 0.00 -2.00 -25.06
N LEU A 160 -1.12 -1.69 -25.70
CA LEU A 160 -1.59 -2.40 -26.90
C LEU A 160 -0.65 -2.18 -28.09
N ALA A 161 -0.12 -0.97 -28.26
CA ALA A 161 0.90 -0.70 -29.28
C ALA A 161 2.17 -1.54 -29.04
N GLU A 162 2.57 -1.72 -27.78
CA GLU A 162 3.74 -2.53 -27.44
C GLU A 162 3.48 -4.04 -27.57
N ILE A 163 2.31 -4.52 -27.15
CA ILE A 163 1.90 -5.92 -27.30
C ILE A 163 1.82 -6.31 -28.78
N THR A 164 1.28 -5.45 -29.64
CA THR A 164 1.21 -5.71 -31.07
C THR A 164 2.59 -5.73 -31.73
N ALA A 165 3.55 -4.95 -31.21
CA ALA A 165 4.93 -4.96 -31.69
C ALA A 165 5.75 -6.17 -31.17
N GLN A 166 5.61 -6.52 -29.89
CA GLN A 166 6.41 -7.57 -29.24
C GLN A 166 5.83 -8.98 -29.39
N GLN A 167 4.52 -9.08 -29.64
CA GLN A 167 3.76 -10.33 -29.75
C GLN A 167 4.12 -11.35 -28.65
N PRO A 168 3.94 -10.97 -27.36
CA PRO A 168 4.26 -11.85 -26.25
C PRO A 168 3.41 -13.12 -26.30
N ARG A 169 4.00 -14.24 -25.83
CA ARG A 169 3.33 -15.55 -25.78
C ARG A 169 2.05 -15.53 -24.94
N ASP A 170 2.00 -14.67 -23.92
CA ASP A 170 0.80 -14.39 -23.11
C ASP A 170 0.55 -12.87 -23.06
N PRO A 171 -0.32 -12.33 -23.93
CA PRO A 171 -0.58 -10.90 -24.02
C PRO A 171 -1.36 -10.34 -22.81
N ILE A 172 -2.17 -11.15 -22.14
CA ILE A 172 -2.95 -10.72 -20.97
C ILE A 172 -2.01 -10.54 -19.77
N HIS A 173 -1.15 -11.54 -19.54
CA HIS A 173 -0.17 -11.47 -18.47
C HIS A 173 0.85 -10.32 -18.71
N TYR A 174 1.27 -10.13 -19.96
CA TYR A 174 2.14 -9.01 -20.34
C TYR A 174 1.47 -7.66 -20.08
N LEU A 175 0.20 -7.51 -20.44
CA LEU A 175 -0.57 -6.28 -20.21
C LEU A 175 -0.62 -5.91 -18.72
N GLY A 176 -0.85 -6.90 -17.84
CA GLY A 176 -0.84 -6.68 -16.39
C GLY A 176 0.49 -6.14 -15.88
N HIS A 177 1.60 -6.77 -16.28
CA HIS A 177 2.96 -6.31 -15.95
C HIS A 177 3.25 -4.92 -16.49
N TRP A 178 2.82 -4.66 -17.72
CA TRP A 178 3.03 -3.37 -18.38
C TRP A 178 2.30 -2.25 -17.64
N LEU A 179 1.03 -2.45 -17.29
CA LEU A 179 0.23 -1.46 -16.56
C LEU A 179 0.78 -1.20 -15.16
N PHE A 180 1.23 -2.25 -14.45
CA PHE A 180 1.89 -2.10 -13.16
C PHE A 180 3.16 -1.25 -13.27
N LYS A 181 4.02 -1.57 -14.25
CA LYS A 181 5.25 -0.81 -14.54
C LYS A 181 4.95 0.63 -14.92
N TYR A 182 3.90 0.88 -15.70
CA TYR A 182 3.49 2.22 -16.11
C TYR A 182 3.09 3.08 -14.91
N ARG A 183 2.30 2.54 -13.97
CA ARG A 183 1.95 3.23 -12.72
C ARG A 183 3.18 3.52 -11.88
N TYR A 184 4.03 2.52 -11.66
CA TYR A 184 5.26 2.68 -10.89
C TYR A 184 6.16 3.79 -11.48
N ASN A 185 6.32 3.80 -12.80
CA ASN A 185 7.12 4.82 -13.48
C ASN A 185 6.53 6.22 -13.34
N GLN A 186 5.21 6.37 -13.30
CA GLN A 186 4.58 7.68 -13.05
C GLN A 186 4.89 8.18 -11.64
N GLU A 187 4.73 7.34 -10.62
CA GLU A 187 5.02 7.69 -9.23
C GLU A 187 6.49 8.11 -9.07
N VAL A 188 7.42 7.32 -9.61
CA VAL A 188 8.85 7.63 -9.60
C VAL A 188 9.18 8.90 -10.38
N SER A 189 8.52 9.15 -11.51
CA SER A 189 8.76 10.35 -12.31
C SER A 189 8.28 11.63 -11.63
N VAL A 190 7.21 11.55 -10.84
CA VAL A 190 6.75 12.69 -10.03
C VAL A 190 7.80 13.00 -8.96
N THR A 191 8.19 12.00 -8.14
CA THR A 191 9.19 12.20 -7.09
C THR A 191 10.51 12.74 -7.64
N ARG A 192 11.02 12.19 -8.76
CA ARG A 192 12.25 12.69 -9.38
C ARG A 192 12.15 14.13 -9.89
N LYS A 193 10.97 14.57 -10.36
CA LYS A 193 10.76 15.94 -10.80
C LYS A 193 10.79 16.90 -9.62
N ASP A 194 10.18 16.52 -8.52
CA ASP A 194 10.17 17.31 -7.29
C ASP A 194 11.59 17.46 -6.74
N GLU A 195 12.33 16.35 -6.61
CA GLU A 195 13.74 16.34 -6.20
C GLU A 195 14.61 17.21 -7.12
N LEU A 196 14.41 17.10 -8.44
CA LEU A 196 15.17 17.89 -9.41
C LEU A 196 14.85 19.39 -9.26
N GLN A 197 13.59 19.74 -9.01
CA GLN A 197 13.17 21.13 -8.81
C GLN A 197 13.79 21.73 -7.55
N GLU A 198 13.83 20.97 -6.45
CA GLU A 198 14.49 21.39 -5.20
C GLU A 198 15.99 21.64 -5.42
N LEU A 199 16.67 20.73 -6.13
CA LEU A 199 18.09 20.89 -6.45
C LEU A 199 18.37 22.13 -7.31
N ILE A 200 17.48 22.44 -8.28
CA ILE A 200 17.59 23.64 -9.12
C ILE A 200 17.42 24.90 -8.26
N GLN A 201 16.40 24.95 -7.40
CA GLN A 201 16.17 26.11 -6.54
C GLN A 201 17.33 26.35 -5.57
N GLU A 202 17.87 25.29 -4.97
CA GLU A 202 19.02 25.41 -4.08
C GLU A 202 20.27 25.89 -4.82
N ARG A 203 20.49 25.39 -6.05
CA ARG A 203 21.58 25.85 -6.92
C ARG A 203 21.46 27.34 -7.24
N GLU A 204 20.28 27.81 -7.61
CA GLU A 204 20.01 29.23 -7.91
C GLU A 204 20.19 30.11 -6.67
N ARG A 205 19.76 29.63 -5.49
CA ARG A 205 19.96 30.34 -4.22
C ARG A 205 21.45 30.51 -3.89
N LEU A 206 22.22 29.42 -3.99
CA LEU A 206 23.66 29.46 -3.74
C LEU A 206 24.41 30.34 -4.75
N GLU A 207 24.00 30.34 -6.03
CA GLU A 207 24.57 31.23 -7.05
C GLU A 207 24.26 32.70 -6.73
N SER A 208 23.04 33.01 -6.29
CA SER A 208 22.62 34.36 -5.90
C SER A 208 23.36 34.86 -4.65
N GLU A 209 23.51 34.01 -3.63
CA GLU A 209 24.27 34.33 -2.41
C GLU A 209 25.75 34.58 -2.73
N LYS A 210 26.38 33.71 -3.55
CA LYS A 210 27.76 33.92 -4.01
C LYS A 210 27.92 35.24 -4.73
N LEU A 211 27.02 35.55 -5.66
CA LEU A 211 27.07 36.80 -6.40
C LEU A 211 26.96 38.02 -5.46
N ARG A 212 26.05 37.96 -4.48
CA ARG A 212 25.92 39.00 -3.45
C ARG A 212 27.22 39.19 -2.65
N THR A 213 27.84 38.09 -2.20
CA THR A 213 29.11 38.19 -1.46
C THR A 213 30.24 38.79 -2.29
N ILE A 214 30.29 38.50 -3.60
CA ILE A 214 31.27 39.10 -4.51
C ILE A 214 31.09 40.62 -4.57
N TYR A 215 29.84 41.09 -4.74
CA TYR A 215 29.56 42.52 -4.76
C TYR A 215 29.88 43.22 -3.43
N GLU A 216 29.54 42.60 -2.30
CA GLU A 216 29.86 43.14 -0.97
C GLU A 216 31.39 43.24 -0.76
N ASN A 217 32.14 42.22 -1.19
CA ASN A 217 33.60 42.19 -1.11
C ASN A 217 34.25 43.26 -2.01
N GLU A 218 33.77 43.41 -3.25
CA GLU A 218 34.26 44.43 -4.19
C GLU A 218 34.01 45.85 -3.65
N ALA A 219 32.81 46.09 -3.10
CA ALA A 219 32.49 47.37 -2.46
C ALA A 219 33.39 47.65 -1.24
N HIS A 220 33.64 46.63 -0.41
CA HIS A 220 34.53 46.74 0.75
C HIS A 220 35.97 47.06 0.33
N GLU A 221 36.48 46.39 -0.70
CA GLU A 221 37.81 46.63 -1.26
C GLU A 221 37.95 48.06 -1.82
N ALA A 222 36.93 48.56 -2.51
CA ALA A 222 36.92 49.94 -3.01
C ALA A 222 36.99 50.97 -1.86
N VAL A 223 36.26 50.73 -0.75
CA VAL A 223 36.31 51.59 0.44
C VAL A 223 37.69 51.56 1.10
N LEU A 224 38.30 50.38 1.27
CA LEU A 224 39.65 50.27 1.85
C LEU A 224 40.69 51.00 1.01
N ASN A 225 40.62 50.88 -0.33
CA ASN A 225 41.51 51.59 -1.24
C ASN A 225 41.36 53.12 -1.15
N LEU A 226 40.18 53.64 -0.80
CA LEU A 226 39.97 55.07 -0.54
C LEU A 226 40.57 55.54 0.79
N ILE A 227 40.59 54.69 1.81
CA ILE A 227 41.10 55.03 3.16
C ILE A 227 42.63 55.02 3.21
N ILE A 228 43.28 54.17 2.41
CA ILE A 228 44.75 53.99 2.41
C ILE A 228 45.47 55.06 1.56
N ARG A 229 44.73 55.85 0.76
CA ARG A 229 45.27 56.89 -0.13
C ARG A 229 45.20 58.29 0.48
#